data_AF-A0A7W1BIP2-F1
#
_entry.id   AF-A0A7W1BIP2-F1
#
_cell.length_a   1.000
_cell.length_b   1.000
_cell.length_c   1.000
_cell.angle_alpha   90.00
_cell.angle_beta   90.00
_cell.angle_gamma   90.00
#
_symmetry.space_group_name_H-M   'P 1'
#
loop_
_entity.id
_entity.type
_entity.pdbx_description
1 polymer ?
#
loop_
_entity_poly.entity_id
_entity_poly.type
_entity_poly.pdbx_seq_one_letter_code
_entity_poly.pdbx_strand_id
1 'polypeptide(L)'
;MTPLTIPVFQILLSLLGDELHGYALIRDIRERTADEVRLTASTLYAAIKRMVDAGLIEELEHRPRQAKDDPRRRYYRITAAGRAVAREEARRLERLTAMAREKRLLPSLRPSSVQKGS
;
A
#
# COMPACT_ATOMS: atom_id res chain seq x y z
N MET A 1 18.97 1.92 4.55
CA MET A 1 17.78 1.07 4.30
C MET A 1 17.49 1.11 2.80
N THR A 2 17.38 -0.05 2.15
CA THR A 2 17.06 -0.14 0.72
C THR A 2 15.61 0.30 0.47
N PRO A 3 15.32 1.10 -0.57
CA PRO A 3 13.95 1.48 -0.91
C PRO A 3 13.04 0.26 -1.05
N LEU A 4 11.79 0.39 -0.62
CA LEU A 4 10.81 -0.66 -0.86
C LEU A 4 10.51 -0.78 -2.36
N THR A 5 10.28 -2.00 -2.80
CA THR A 5 9.72 -2.22 -4.14
C THR A 5 8.29 -1.67 -4.20
N ILE A 6 7.86 -1.23 -5.38
CA ILE A 6 6.51 -0.70 -5.61
C ILE A 6 5.44 -1.68 -5.10
N PRO A 7 5.47 -3.00 -5.40
CA PRO A 7 4.46 -3.93 -4.88
C PRO A 7 4.39 -3.97 -3.35
N VAL A 8 5.54 -4.02 -2.67
CA VAL A 8 5.60 -4.07 -1.19
C VAL A 8 5.00 -2.81 -0.59
N PHE A 9 5.38 -1.64 -1.08
CA PHE A 9 4.85 -0.38 -0.57
C PHE A 9 3.34 -0.28 -0.81
N GLN A 10 2.85 -0.65 -1.99
CA GLN A 10 1.42 -0.62 -2.30
C GLN A 10 0.60 -1.59 -1.44
N ILE A 11 1.11 -2.79 -1.17
CA ILE A 11 0.46 -3.75 -0.26
C ILE A 11 0.39 -3.18 1.17
N LEU A 12 1.48 -2.56 1.67
CA LEU A 12 1.45 -1.94 3.00
C LEU A 12 0.44 -0.81 3.07
N LEU A 13 0.34 0.04 2.04
CA LEU A 13 -0.67 1.10 1.98
C LEU A 13 -2.09 0.57 2.01
N SER A 14 -2.38 -0.51 1.27
CA SER A 14 -3.70 -1.17 1.30
C SER A 14 -4.08 -1.65 2.70
N LEU A 15 -3.12 -2.25 3.42
CA LEU A 15 -3.33 -2.84 4.74
C LEU A 15 -3.32 -1.82 5.90
N LEU A 16 -3.06 -0.54 5.63
CA LEU A 16 -3.20 0.52 6.63
C LEU A 16 -4.67 0.85 6.94
N GLY A 17 -5.57 0.62 5.98
CA GLY A 17 -7.01 0.86 6.13
C GLY A 17 -7.73 -0.32 6.78
N ASP A 18 -7.65 -1.49 6.16
CA ASP A 18 -8.40 -2.68 6.54
C ASP A 18 -7.58 -3.97 6.44
N GLU A 19 -8.09 -5.03 7.06
CA GLU A 19 -7.62 -6.41 6.86
C GLU A 19 -8.14 -6.93 5.52
N LEU A 20 -7.24 -7.22 4.58
CA LEU A 20 -7.61 -7.56 3.20
C LEU A 20 -7.12 -8.94 2.80
N HIS A 21 -7.94 -9.64 2.01
CA HIS A 21 -7.51 -10.86 1.34
C HIS A 21 -6.83 -10.57 0.00
N GLY A 22 -6.12 -11.55 -0.56
CA GLY A 22 -5.27 -11.36 -1.75
C GLY A 22 -5.96 -10.68 -2.95
N TYR A 23 -7.17 -11.11 -3.31
CA TYR A 23 -7.90 -10.48 -4.42
C TYR A 23 -8.34 -9.02 -4.12
N ALA A 24 -8.68 -8.70 -2.87
CA ALA A 24 -9.04 -7.34 -2.47
C ALA A 24 -7.82 -6.41 -2.56
N LEU A 25 -6.62 -6.91 -2.20
CA LEU A 25 -5.36 -6.18 -2.41
C LEU A 25 -5.13 -5.85 -3.88
N ILE A 26 -5.30 -6.81 -4.79
CA ILE A 26 -5.14 -6.57 -6.23
C ILE A 26 -6.09 -5.48 -6.72
N ARG A 27 -7.37 -5.57 -6.34
CA ARG A 27 -8.40 -4.59 -6.74
C ARG A 27 -8.08 -3.19 -6.20
N ASP A 28 -7.83 -3.10 -4.89
CA ASP A 28 -7.55 -1.84 -4.22
C ASP A 28 -6.28 -1.15 -4.76
N ILE A 29 -5.20 -1.90 -4.98
CA ILE A 29 -3.96 -1.35 -5.57
C ILE A 29 -4.22 -0.84 -6.99
N ARG A 30 -4.93 -1.62 -7.80
CA ARG A 30 -5.25 -1.24 -9.19
C ARG A 30 -6.10 0.02 -9.23
N GLU A 31 -7.12 0.13 -8.38
CA GLU A 31 -8.02 1.29 -8.30
C GLU A 31 -7.29 2.53 -7.78
N ARG A 32 -6.58 2.42 -6.66
CA ARG A 32 -5.87 3.55 -6.04
C ARG A 32 -4.74 4.10 -6.91
N THR A 33 -4.12 3.25 -7.74
CA THR A 33 -3.03 3.64 -8.64
C THR A 33 -3.50 3.98 -10.05
N ALA A 34 -4.81 4.08 -10.29
CA ALA A 34 -5.36 4.34 -11.63
C ALA A 34 -4.74 3.43 -12.71
N ASP A 35 -4.66 2.13 -12.41
CA ASP A 35 -4.10 1.09 -13.30
C ASP A 35 -2.59 1.16 -13.57
N GLU A 36 -1.83 2.08 -12.95
CA GLU A 36 -0.36 2.17 -13.08
C GLU A 36 0.37 0.97 -12.47
N VAL A 37 -0.16 0.42 -11.37
CA VAL A 37 0.40 -0.77 -10.71
C VAL A 37 -0.54 -1.95 -10.89
N ARG A 38 -0.09 -2.94 -11.66
CA ARG A 38 -0.85 -4.18 -11.95
C ARG A 38 -0.14 -5.39 -11.38
N LEU A 39 -0.66 -5.92 -10.28
CA LEU A 39 -0.13 -7.14 -9.67
C LEU A 39 -0.93 -8.36 -10.15
N THR A 40 -0.22 -9.35 -10.71
CA THR A 40 -0.79 -10.69 -10.92
C THR A 40 -0.91 -11.42 -9.58
N ALA A 41 -1.75 -12.46 -9.52
CA ALA A 41 -1.83 -13.32 -8.34
C ALA A 41 -0.45 -13.89 -7.96
N SER A 42 0.30 -14.40 -8.93
CA SER A 42 1.64 -14.95 -8.70
C SER A 42 2.60 -13.91 -8.10
N THR A 43 2.62 -12.69 -8.64
CA THR A 43 3.46 -11.60 -8.13
C THR A 43 3.04 -11.16 -6.74
N LEU A 44 1.74 -11.04 -6.49
CA LEU A 44 1.19 -10.67 -5.19
C LEU A 44 1.59 -11.70 -4.13
N TYR A 45 1.31 -12.98 -4.35
CA TYR A 45 1.57 -14.01 -3.35
C TYR A 45 3.07 -14.22 -3.09
N ALA A 46 3.92 -14.04 -4.10
CA ALA A 46 5.38 -14.01 -3.89
C ALA A 46 5.84 -12.81 -3.04
N ALA A 47 5.20 -11.65 -3.18
CA ALA A 47 5.47 -10.49 -2.32
C ALA A 47 4.95 -10.71 -0.89
N ILE A 48 3.70 -11.17 -0.75
CA ILE A 48 3.08 -11.50 0.54
C ILE A 48 3.94 -12.49 1.32
N LYS A 49 4.36 -13.60 0.70
CA LYS A 49 5.20 -14.60 1.38
C LYS A 49 6.46 -13.95 1.98
N ARG A 50 7.18 -13.14 1.20
CA ARG A 50 8.38 -12.43 1.67
C ARG A 50 8.07 -11.43 2.78
N MET A 51 6.92 -10.76 2.72
CA MET A 51 6.51 -9.78 3.73
C MET A 51 6.09 -10.45 5.04
N VAL A 52 5.47 -11.63 4.99
CA VAL A 52 5.18 -12.48 6.15
C VAL A 52 6.48 -13.01 6.75
N ASP A 53 7.37 -13.59 5.93
CA ASP A 53 8.68 -14.07 6.36
C ASP A 53 9.52 -12.96 7.02
N ALA A 54 9.36 -11.70 6.57
CA ALA A 54 10.00 -10.52 7.13
C ALA A 54 9.25 -9.85 8.30
N GLY A 55 8.09 -10.39 8.72
CA GLY A 55 7.30 -9.85 9.83
C GLY A 55 6.65 -8.48 9.57
N LEU A 56 6.54 -8.05 8.30
CA LEU A 56 5.91 -6.77 7.94
C LEU A 56 4.38 -6.86 7.91
N ILE A 57 3.87 -8.05 7.59
CA ILE A 57 2.45 -8.39 7.62
C ILE A 57 2.30 -9.76 8.26
N GLU A 58 1.10 -10.09 8.70
CA GLU A 58 0.76 -11.41 9.22
C GLU A 58 -0.48 -11.95 8.49
N GLU A 59 -0.53 -13.27 8.33
CA GLU A 59 -1.70 -13.99 7.83
C GLU A 59 -2.65 -14.25 8.99
N LEU A 60 -3.94 -13.98 8.79
CA LEU A 60 -4.98 -14.21 9.77
C LEU A 60 -5.62 -15.58 9.52
N GLU A 61 -5.69 -16.41 10.56
CA GLU A 61 -6.32 -17.74 10.49
C GLU A 61 -7.84 -17.67 10.32
N HIS A 62 -8.45 -16.53 10.63
CA HIS A 62 -9.90 -16.35 10.63
C HIS A 62 -10.30 -15.17 9.76
N ARG A 63 -11.40 -15.36 9.03
CA ARG A 63 -12.09 -14.32 8.27
C ARG A 63 -12.68 -13.27 9.22
N PRO A 64 -12.57 -11.96 8.90
CA PRO A 64 -13.31 -10.93 9.63
C PRO A 64 -14.81 -11.25 9.64
N ARG A 65 -15.46 -11.20 10.80
CA ARG A 65 -16.88 -11.61 10.97
C ARG A 65 -17.85 -10.97 9.97
N GLN A 66 -17.51 -9.79 9.45
CA GLN A 66 -18.36 -8.99 8.58
C GLN A 66 -18.14 -9.23 7.08
N ALA A 67 -17.12 -9.99 6.68
CA ALA A 67 -16.91 -10.29 5.27
C ALA A 67 -18.11 -11.11 4.71
N LYS A 68 -18.42 -10.96 3.42
CA LYS A 68 -19.46 -11.74 2.70
C LYS A 68 -18.89 -12.69 1.65
N ASP A 69 -17.56 -12.76 1.55
CA ASP A 69 -16.80 -13.53 0.55
C ASP A 69 -16.44 -14.95 1.00
N ASP A 70 -15.93 -15.78 0.10
CA ASP A 70 -15.55 -17.19 0.34
C ASP A 70 -14.75 -17.38 1.66
N PRO A 71 -15.21 -18.27 2.58
CA PRO A 71 -14.57 -18.52 3.87
C PRO A 71 -13.16 -19.13 3.79
N ARG A 72 -12.71 -19.60 2.62
CA ARG A 72 -11.36 -20.16 2.41
C ARG A 72 -10.28 -19.12 2.12
N ARG A 73 -10.65 -17.83 2.07
CA ARG A 73 -9.72 -16.74 1.72
C ARG A 73 -8.83 -16.38 2.91
N ARG A 74 -7.52 -16.35 2.66
CA ARG A 74 -6.50 -15.87 3.60
C ARG A 74 -6.54 -14.34 3.66
N TYR A 75 -6.67 -13.80 4.87
CA TYR A 75 -6.64 -12.36 5.14
C TYR A 75 -5.28 -11.98 5.69
N TYR A 76 -4.88 -10.73 5.45
CA TYR A 76 -3.61 -10.21 5.92
C TYR A 76 -3.82 -8.92 6.70
N ARG A 77 -2.94 -8.67 7.67
CA ARG A 77 -2.89 -7.44 8.44
C ARG A 77 -1.47 -6.91 8.50
N ILE A 78 -1.32 -5.59 8.50
CA ILE A 78 -0.03 -4.93 8.71
C ILE A 78 0.41 -4.97 10.18
N THR A 79 1.65 -5.36 10.44
CA THR A 79 2.24 -5.38 11.78
C THR A 79 2.71 -3.98 12.20
N ALA A 80 3.12 -3.81 13.46
CA ALA A 80 3.77 -2.57 13.91
C ALA A 80 5.08 -2.31 13.12
N ALA A 81 5.86 -3.35 12.84
CA ALA A 81 7.08 -3.25 12.03
C ALA A 81 6.77 -2.83 10.58
N GLY A 82 5.73 -3.41 9.97
CA GLY A 82 5.25 -3.00 8.65
C GLY A 82 4.87 -1.52 8.57
N ARG A 83 4.16 -1.01 9.59
CA ARG A 83 3.80 0.42 9.68
C ARG A 83 5.03 1.32 9.78
N ALA A 84 6.02 0.92 10.58
CA ALA A 84 7.26 1.68 10.72
C ALA A 84 8.01 1.75 9.37
N VAL A 85 8.13 0.61 8.69
CA VAL A 85 8.77 0.51 7.37
C VAL A 85 8.03 1.31 6.30
N ALA A 86 6.70 1.26 6.26
CA ALA A 86 5.88 2.07 5.35
C ALA A 86 6.08 3.57 5.58
N ARG A 87 6.16 4.01 6.86
CA ARG A 87 6.38 5.41 7.22
C ARG A 87 7.75 5.90 6.76
N GLU A 88 8.79 5.10 6.93
CA GLU A 88 10.14 5.47 6.46
C GLU A 88 10.22 5.57 4.94
N GLU A 89 9.55 4.68 4.21
CA GLU A 89 9.47 4.78 2.75
C GLU A 89 8.68 6.02 2.31
N ALA A 90 7.55 6.33 2.95
CA ALA A 90 6.78 7.54 2.67
C ALA A 90 7.62 8.81 2.88
N ARG A 91 8.37 8.90 3.99
CA ARG A 91 9.30 10.01 4.26
C ARG A 91 10.40 10.11 3.20
N ARG A 92 10.88 8.98 2.70
CA ARG A 92 11.89 8.95 1.63
C ARG A 92 11.32 9.52 0.32
N LEU A 93 10.12 9.09 -0.07
CA LEU A 93 9.42 9.58 -1.27
C LEU A 93 9.08 11.07 -1.16
N GLU A 94 8.65 11.52 0.02
CA GLU A 94 8.41 12.94 0.31
C GLU A 94 9.68 13.78 0.08
N ARG A 95 10.83 13.37 0.64
CA ARG A 95 12.11 14.07 0.42
C ARG A 95 12.51 14.12 -1.04
N LEU A 96 12.37 13.02 -1.78
CA LEU A 96 12.70 12.99 -3.22
C LEU A 96 11.79 13.91 -4.03
N THR A 97 10.50 13.94 -3.68
CA THR A 97 9.52 14.82 -4.33
C THR A 97 9.85 16.29 -4.04
N ALA A 98 10.26 16.62 -2.82
CA ALA A 98 10.70 17.97 -2.48
C ALA A 98 11.92 18.40 -3.31
N MET A 99 12.95 17.55 -3.40
CA MET A 99 14.13 17.82 -4.23
C MET A 99 13.78 18.01 -5.72
N ALA A 100 12.87 17.19 -6.26
CA ALA A 100 12.40 17.33 -7.63
C ALA A 100 11.67 18.66 -7.87
N ARG A 101 10.91 19.16 -6.88
CA ARG A 101 10.26 20.47 -6.94
C ARG A 101 11.27 21.62 -6.85
N GLU A 102 12.27 21.52 -5.98
CA GLU A 102 13.37 22.50 -5.88
C GLU A 102 14.12 22.65 -7.21
N LYS A 103 14.33 21.54 -7.91
CA LYS A 103 14.92 21.51 -9.26
C LYS A 103 13.96 21.88 -10.39
N ARG A 104 12.72 22.26 -10.07
CA ARG A 104 11.65 22.61 -11.02
C ARG A 104 11.29 21.49 -12.00
N LEU A 105 11.60 20.23 -11.65
CA LEU A 105 11.19 19.05 -12.42
C LEU A 105 9.71 18.74 -12.21
N LEU A 106 9.20 18.98 -11.00
CA LEU A 106 7.78 18.93 -10.67
C LEU A 106 7.27 20.34 -10.33
N PRO A 107 5.99 20.66 -10.63
CA PRO A 107 5.41 21.95 -10.24
C PRO A 107 5.42 22.11 -8.72
N SER A 108 5.40 23.33 -8.17
CA SER A 108 5.17 23.49 -6.73
C SER A 108 3.72 23.11 -6.38
N LEU A 109 3.50 22.48 -5.21
CA LEU A 109 2.13 22.32 -4.70
C LEU A 109 1.62 23.72 -4.35
N ARG A 110 0.81 24.32 -5.23
CA ARG A 110 -0.05 25.42 -4.79
C ARG A 110 -1.14 24.78 -3.92
N PRO A 111 -1.43 25.31 -2.72
CA PRO A 111 -2.59 24.85 -1.97
C PRO A 111 -3.83 25.11 -2.85
N SER A 112 -4.56 24.05 -3.20
CA SER A 112 -5.84 24.18 -3.89
C SER A 112 -6.76 25.00 -2.99
N SER A 113 -7.00 26.25 -3.38
CA SER A 113 -8.10 27.05 -2.86
C SER A 113 -9.39 26.30 -3.18
N VAL A 114 -9.95 25.63 -2.17
CA VAL A 114 -11.29 25.06 -2.22
C VAL A 114 -12.25 26.19 -2.56
N GLN A 115 -12.82 26.11 -3.76
CA GLN A 115 -13.87 26.99 -4.23
C GLN A 115 -15.13 26.68 -3.41
N LYS A 116 -15.46 27.56 -2.45
CA LYS A 116 -16.81 27.64 -1.88
C LYS A 116 -17.73 28.18 -2.99
N GLY A 117 -18.48 27.30 -3.66
CA GLY A 117 -19.73 27.65 -4.35
C GLY A 117 -20.87 27.14 -3.48
N SER A 118 -21.61 28.04 -2.81
CA SER A 118 -22.82 28.75 -3.30
C SER A 118 -24.05 27.85 -3.23
#